data_AF-A0A3B8XYR4-F1
#
_entry.id   AF-A0A3B8XYR4-F1
#
_cell.length_a   1.000
_cell.length_b   1.000
_cell.length_c   1.000
_cell.angle_alpha   90.00
_cell.angle_beta   90.00
_cell.angle_gamma   90.00
#
_symmetry.space_group_name_H-M   'P 1'
#
loop_
_entity.id
_entity.type
_entity.pdbx_description
1 polymer ?
#
loop_
_entity_poly.entity_id
_entity_poly.type
_entity_poly.pdbx_seq_one_letter_code
_entity_poly.pdbx_strand_id
1 'polypeptide(L)'
;MFTRLAQEHRDFVRDLVMNLQALAIVLEKRGYMASCYTCGGKMNSGSFMVSLGENHLIRFLVSDYGITWTEMRDDRELMKLEGAEAISQLQELANLVKYKIEPENSENPVDSQVISQLPAI
;
A
#
# COMPACT_ATOMS: atom_id res chain seq x y z
N MET A 1 -34.52 9.68 -4.68
CA MET A 1 -33.21 10.00 -5.28
C MET A 1 -32.10 10.00 -4.24
N PHE A 2 -32.06 10.95 -3.29
CA PHE A 2 -30.98 11.08 -2.30
C PHE A 2 -30.65 9.78 -1.54
N THR A 3 -31.66 9.02 -1.12
CA THR A 3 -31.50 7.70 -0.47
C THR A 3 -30.80 6.65 -1.34
N ARG A 4 -30.97 6.69 -2.67
CA ARG A 4 -30.26 5.83 -3.62
C ARG A 4 -28.78 6.22 -3.68
N LEU A 5 -28.47 7.51 -3.84
CA LEU A 5 -27.08 8.02 -3.88
C LEU A 5 -26.32 7.67 -2.59
N ALA A 6 -26.96 7.82 -1.43
CA ALA A 6 -26.38 7.43 -0.14
C ALA A 6 -26.18 5.91 0.01
N GLN A 7 -26.98 5.09 -0.68
CA GLN A 7 -26.79 3.64 -0.70
C GLN A 7 -25.65 3.23 -1.65
N GLU A 8 -25.64 3.77 -2.86
CA GLU A 8 -24.58 3.58 -3.84
C GLU A 8 -23.21 3.97 -3.28
N HIS A 9 -23.12 5.06 -2.51
CA HIS A 9 -21.88 5.43 -1.82
C HIS A 9 -21.44 4.39 -0.77
N ARG A 10 -22.38 3.84 0.03
CA ARG A 10 -22.07 2.77 1.00
C ARG A 10 -21.67 1.45 0.33
N ASP A 11 -22.22 1.16 -0.84
CA ASP A 11 -21.87 -0.05 -1.61
C ASP A 11 -20.49 0.12 -2.27
N PHE A 12 -20.21 1.29 -2.87
CA PHE A 12 -18.87 1.67 -3.32
C PHE A 12 -17.82 1.63 -2.19
N VAL A 13 -18.14 2.13 -0.99
CA VAL A 13 -17.24 2.07 0.18
C VAL A 13 -16.94 0.62 0.57
N ARG A 14 -17.93 -0.29 0.53
CA ARG A 14 -17.73 -1.72 0.78
C ARG A 14 -16.79 -2.35 -0.24
N ASP A 15 -17.06 -2.13 -1.52
CA ASP A 15 -16.27 -2.71 -2.60
C ASP A 15 -14.84 -2.18 -2.58
N LEU A 16 -14.64 -0.90 -2.28
CA LEU A 16 -13.33 -0.30 -2.06
C LEU A 16 -12.60 -0.93 -0.87
N VAL A 17 -13.26 -1.14 0.28
CA VAL A 17 -12.67 -1.86 1.43
C VAL A 17 -12.23 -3.28 1.05
N MET A 18 -13.03 -4.03 0.28
CA MET A 18 -12.64 -5.36 -0.20
C MET A 18 -11.43 -5.31 -1.16
N ASN A 19 -11.37 -4.32 -2.04
CA ASN A 19 -10.22 -4.11 -2.94
C ASN A 19 -8.95 -3.73 -2.17
N LEU A 20 -9.05 -2.94 -1.10
CA LEU A 20 -7.91 -2.60 -0.22
C LEU A 20 -7.38 -3.83 0.53
N GLN A 21 -8.25 -4.72 0.99
CA GLN A 21 -7.85 -5.99 1.60
C GLN A 21 -7.12 -6.89 0.59
N ALA A 22 -7.62 -7.00 -0.64
CA ALA A 22 -6.95 -7.74 -1.71
C ALA A 22 -5.59 -7.11 -2.08
N LEU A 23 -5.50 -5.79 -2.16
CA LEU A 23 -4.27 -5.05 -2.46
C LEU A 23 -3.20 -5.27 -1.37
N ALA A 24 -3.57 -5.22 -0.09
CA ALA A 24 -2.66 -5.52 1.03
C ALA A 24 -2.06 -6.93 0.91
N ILE A 25 -2.90 -7.95 0.69
CA ILE A 25 -2.46 -9.34 0.52
C ILE A 25 -1.51 -9.52 -0.68
N VAL A 26 -1.70 -8.75 -1.76
CA VAL A 26 -0.80 -8.78 -2.94
C VAL A 26 0.52 -8.05 -2.68
N LEU A 27 0.51 -6.98 -1.87
CA LEU A 27 1.70 -6.24 -1.44
C LEU A 27 2.56 -7.04 -0.46
N GLU A 28 1.95 -7.66 0.56
CA GLU A 28 2.65 -8.55 1.51
C GLU A 28 3.35 -9.70 0.78
N LYS A 29 2.67 -10.33 -0.19
CA LYS A 29 3.24 -11.39 -1.06
C LYS A 29 4.36 -10.93 -2.00
N ARG A 30 4.69 -9.63 -2.01
CA ARG A 30 5.79 -9.02 -2.76
C ARG A 30 6.87 -8.41 -1.86
N GLY A 31 6.78 -8.58 -0.54
CA GLY A 31 7.75 -8.08 0.44
C GLY A 31 7.45 -6.69 1.01
N TYR A 32 6.35 -6.03 0.61
CA TYR A 32 5.95 -4.75 1.20
C TYR A 32 5.21 -4.98 2.52
N MET A 33 5.53 -4.21 3.56
CA MET A 33 4.74 -4.22 4.80
C MET A 33 3.42 -3.48 4.58
N ALA A 34 2.39 -4.21 4.15
CA ALA A 34 1.04 -3.69 3.89
C ALA A 34 0.01 -4.33 4.81
N SER A 35 -1.07 -3.60 5.11
CA SER A 35 -2.18 -4.11 5.91
C SER A 35 -3.48 -3.34 5.64
N CYS A 36 -4.63 -3.96 5.91
CA CYS A 36 -5.93 -3.33 5.80
C CYS A 36 -6.87 -3.79 6.92
N TYR A 37 -7.34 -2.87 7.75
CA TYR A 37 -8.21 -3.13 8.89
C TYR A 37 -9.57 -2.44 8.71
N THR A 38 -10.65 -3.06 9.18
CA THR A 38 -12.00 -2.49 9.15
C THR A 38 -12.48 -2.11 10.55
N CYS A 39 -13.21 -1.01 10.68
CA CYS A 39 -13.72 -0.58 11.98
C CYS A 39 -15.06 -1.26 12.31
N GLY A 40 -15.21 -1.72 13.55
CA GLY A 40 -16.49 -2.24 14.07
C GLY A 40 -17.01 -3.51 13.39
N GLY A 41 -16.16 -4.28 12.69
CA GLY A 41 -16.53 -5.54 12.04
C GLY A 41 -17.48 -5.41 10.85
N LYS A 42 -17.67 -4.21 10.32
CA LYS A 42 -18.53 -3.93 9.15
C LYS A 42 -17.69 -3.34 8.02
N MET A 43 -17.97 -3.72 6.79
CA MET A 43 -17.34 -3.17 5.58
C MET A 43 -17.88 -1.76 5.23
N ASN A 44 -17.99 -0.89 6.24
CA ASN A 44 -18.44 0.50 6.13
C ASN A 44 -17.29 1.50 6.24
N SER A 45 -16.10 1.03 6.66
CA SER A 45 -14.87 1.81 6.70
C SER A 45 -13.65 0.91 6.71
N GLY A 46 -12.52 1.44 6.25
CA GLY A 46 -11.23 0.75 6.24
C GLY A 46 -10.06 1.70 6.39
N SER A 47 -9.01 1.23 7.06
CA SER A 47 -7.69 1.84 7.09
C SER A 47 -6.72 0.89 6.42
N PHE A 48 -6.28 1.23 5.21
CA PHE A 48 -5.17 0.60 4.51
C PHE A 48 -3.87 1.36 4.82
N MET A 49 -2.79 0.61 4.97
CA MET A 49 -1.44 1.16 5.19
C MET A 49 -0.43 0.34 4.38
N VAL A 50 0.60 0.99 3.85
CA VAL A 50 1.78 0.31 3.28
C VAL A 50 3.05 1.13 3.51
N SER A 51 4.12 0.45 3.96
CA SER A 51 5.48 1.00 3.94
C SER A 51 6.16 0.67 2.61
N LEU A 52 6.82 1.67 2.02
CA LEU A 52 7.60 1.56 0.79
C LEU A 52 9.12 1.46 1.03
N GLY A 53 9.57 1.31 2.29
CA GLY A 53 10.97 1.49 2.69
C GLY A 53 11.24 2.93 3.16
N GLU A 54 12.47 3.24 3.60
CA GLU A 54 12.92 4.59 4.01
C GLU A 54 11.96 5.38 4.94
N ASN A 55 11.32 4.72 5.91
CA ASN A 55 10.25 5.31 6.75
C ASN A 55 9.07 5.93 5.96
N HIS A 56 8.96 5.66 4.65
CA HIS A 56 7.92 6.17 3.78
C HIS A 56 6.65 5.33 3.91
N LEU A 57 5.65 5.90 4.56
CA LEU A 57 4.39 5.26 4.93
C LEU A 57 3.21 5.94 4.23
N ILE A 58 2.50 5.16 3.41
CA ILE A 58 1.20 5.53 2.85
C ILE A 58 0.11 5.06 3.81
N ARG A 59 -0.86 5.93 4.08
CA ARG A 59 -2.15 5.60 4.72
C ARG A 59 -3.28 5.99 3.77
N PHE A 60 -4.22 5.08 3.56
CA PHE A 60 -5.48 5.36 2.87
C PHE A 60 -6.65 5.02 3.80
N LEU A 61 -7.51 6.01 4.06
CA LEU A 61 -8.73 5.86 4.84
C LEU A 61 -9.94 5.96 3.92
N VAL A 62 -10.92 5.10 4.15
CA VAL A 62 -12.24 5.13 3.50
C VAL A 62 -13.34 4.94 4.53
N SER A 63 -14.42 5.70 4.39
CA SER A 63 -15.65 5.61 5.19
C SER A 63 -16.82 6.22 4.42
N ASP A 64 -18.04 6.08 4.94
CA ASP A 64 -19.22 6.82 4.49
C ASP A 64 -19.21 8.32 4.85
N TYR A 65 -18.18 8.80 5.56
CA TYR A 65 -17.90 10.22 5.79
C TYR A 65 -16.88 10.81 4.79
N GLY A 66 -16.14 9.98 4.06
CA GLY A 66 -15.12 10.44 3.12
C GLY A 66 -13.96 9.47 2.90
N ILE A 67 -13.07 9.88 1.99
CA ILE A 67 -11.85 9.16 1.58
C ILE A 67 -10.66 10.12 1.70
N THR A 68 -9.55 9.64 2.27
CA THR A 68 -8.30 10.40 2.36
C THR A 68 -7.07 9.52 2.08
N TRP A 69 -6.10 10.07 1.36
CA TRP A 69 -4.76 9.54 1.18
C TRP A 69 -3.77 10.43 1.93
N THR A 70 -2.81 9.83 2.64
CA THR A 70 -1.77 10.54 3.39
C THR A 70 -0.43 9.83 3.21
N GLU A 71 0.58 10.55 2.72
CA GLU A 71 1.97 10.12 2.70
C GLU A 71 2.74 10.74 3.86
N MET A 72 3.51 9.92 4.57
CA MET A 72 4.40 10.34 5.65
C MET A 72 5.81 9.81 5.40
N ARG A 73 6.84 10.59 5.73
CA ARG A 73 8.24 10.14 5.79
C ARG A 73 8.92 10.78 6.99
N ASP A 74 9.65 10.00 7.78
CA ASP A 74 10.30 10.45 9.03
C ASP A 74 9.35 11.25 9.93
N ASP A 75 8.15 10.69 10.16
CA ASP A 75 7.02 11.24 10.91
C ASP A 75 6.47 12.60 10.41
N ARG A 76 6.84 13.04 9.20
CA ARG A 76 6.32 14.25 8.55
C ARG A 76 5.30 13.90 7.47
N GLU A 77 4.12 14.50 7.52
CA GLU A 77 3.17 14.48 6.41
C GLU A 77 3.78 15.20 5.19
N LEU A 78 3.93 14.48 4.08
CA LEU A 78 4.45 15.01 2.81
C LEU A 78 3.31 15.52 1.92
N MET A 79 2.21 14.77 1.88
CA MET A 79 1.06 15.04 1.03
C MET A 79 -0.20 14.44 1.68
N LYS A 80 -1.29 15.19 1.61
CA LYS A 80 -2.64 14.71 1.93
C LYS A 80 -3.59 15.06 0.79
N LEU A 81 -4.35 14.07 0.33
CA LEU A 81 -5.35 14.20 -0.74
C LEU A 81 -6.69 13.64 -0.25
N GLU A 82 -7.79 14.12 -0.82
CA GLU A 82 -9.14 13.73 -0.41
C GLU A 82 -10.01 13.35 -1.63
N GLY A 83 -11.01 12.49 -1.41
CA GLY A 83 -11.98 12.10 -2.43
C GLY A 83 -11.34 11.47 -3.68
N ALA A 84 -11.51 12.12 -4.83
CA ALA A 84 -11.10 11.57 -6.13
C ALA A 84 -9.58 11.51 -6.32
N GLU A 85 -8.82 12.49 -5.81
CA GLU A 85 -7.36 12.52 -5.97
C GLU A 85 -6.67 11.41 -5.17
N ALA A 86 -7.22 11.10 -3.98
CA ALA A 86 -6.82 9.96 -3.17
C ALA A 86 -7.08 8.61 -3.89
N ILE A 87 -8.18 8.49 -4.63
CA ILE A 87 -8.49 7.31 -5.46
C ILE A 87 -7.49 7.17 -6.62
N SER A 88 -7.08 8.28 -7.25
CA SER A 88 -6.07 8.27 -8.30
C SER A 88 -4.71 7.75 -7.79
N GLN A 89 -4.23 8.22 -6.64
CA GLN A 89 -2.97 7.71 -6.07
C GLN A 89 -3.06 6.24 -5.67
N LEU A 90 -4.22 5.78 -5.18
CA LEU A 90 -4.46 4.36 -4.92
C LEU A 90 -4.38 3.52 -6.21
N GLN A 91 -4.85 4.05 -7.34
CA GLN A 91 -4.69 3.39 -8.62
C GLN A 91 -3.23 3.33 -9.08
N GLU A 92 -2.43 4.38 -8.87
CA GLU A 92 -1.01 4.34 -9.22
C GLU A 92 -0.19 3.40 -8.32
N LEU A 93 -0.45 3.36 -7.02
CA LEU A 93 0.12 2.33 -6.12
C LEU A 93 -0.22 0.91 -6.62
N ALA A 94 -1.47 0.67 -7.01
CA ALA A 94 -1.88 -0.60 -7.61
C ALA A 94 -1.27 -0.85 -9.00
N ASN A 95 -0.74 0.16 -9.70
CA ASN A 95 0.02 0.02 -10.94
C ASN A 95 1.50 -0.32 -10.67
N LEU A 96 2.15 0.33 -9.70
CA LEU A 96 3.52 -0.01 -9.26
C LEU A 96 3.61 -1.50 -8.88
N VAL A 97 2.60 -2.01 -8.17
CA VAL A 97 2.43 -3.44 -7.88
C VAL A 97 2.38 -4.29 -9.15
N LYS A 98 1.59 -3.92 -10.17
CA LYS A 98 1.49 -4.70 -11.41
C LYS A 98 2.81 -4.75 -12.19
N TYR A 99 3.54 -3.63 -12.26
CA TYR A 99 4.65 -3.44 -13.21
C TYR A 99 6.06 -3.65 -12.66
N LYS A 100 6.19 -4.13 -11.40
CA LYS A 100 7.46 -4.45 -10.71
C LYS A 100 8.31 -3.21 -10.38
N ILE A 101 8.28 -2.83 -9.11
CA ILE A 101 9.49 -2.40 -8.38
C ILE A 101 9.94 -3.62 -7.57
N GLU A 102 11.22 -3.97 -7.63
CA GLU A 102 11.80 -4.94 -6.69
C GLU A 102 12.11 -4.19 -5.39
N PRO A 103 11.75 -4.71 -4.21
CA PRO A 103 12.06 -4.04 -2.94
C PRO A 103 13.59 -3.87 -2.84
N GLU A 104 14.03 -2.67 -2.47
CA GLU A 104 15.45 -2.34 -2.47
C GLU A 104 16.19 -3.18 -1.42
N ASN A 105 16.95 -4.18 -1.89
CA ASN A 105 17.68 -5.13 -1.05
C ASN A 105 18.81 -4.40 -0.31
N SER A 106 18.56 -4.09 0.97
CA SER A 106 19.51 -3.46 1.89
C SER A 106 20.56 -4.44 2.44
N GLU A 107 21.14 -5.28 1.58
CA GLU A 107 22.25 -6.19 1.93
C GLU A 107 23.22 -6.33 0.75
N ASN A 108 24.45 -5.81 0.92
CA ASN A 108 25.58 -6.04 0.02
C ASN A 108 26.52 -7.09 0.63
N PRO A 109 26.57 -8.33 0.11
CA PRO A 109 27.65 -9.25 0.43
C PRO A 109 28.96 -8.74 -0.18
N VAL A 110 30.01 -8.62 0.64
CA VAL A 110 31.32 -8.10 0.22
C VAL A 110 32.01 -9.05 -0.78
N ASP A 111 32.61 -8.48 -1.84
CA ASP A 111 33.41 -9.20 -2.84
C ASP A 111 34.47 -10.11 -2.19
N SER A 112 34.54 -11.39 -2.61
CA SER A 112 35.57 -12.34 -2.16
C SER A 112 35.73 -13.54 -3.11
N GLN A 113 36.07 -13.31 -4.39
CA GLN A 113 36.45 -14.38 -5.35
C GLN A 113 37.69 -14.07 -6.21
N VAL A 114 38.84 -13.86 -5.54
CA VAL A 114 40.22 -13.86 -6.09
C VAL A 114 41.17 -13.98 -4.90
N ILE A 115 42.28 -14.76 -4.83
CA ILE A 115 43.08 -15.63 -5.73
C ILE A 115 43.44 -16.89 -4.86
N SER A 116 43.64 -18.15 -5.30
CA SER A 116 44.02 -18.79 -6.58
C SER A 116 43.41 -20.20 -6.74
N GLN A 117 43.78 -20.91 -7.81
CA GLN A 117 43.92 -22.38 -7.81
C GLN A 117 45.42 -22.74 -7.93
N LEU A 118 45.86 -23.86 -7.35
CA LEU A 118 47.17 -24.50 -7.60
C LEU A 118 47.06 -26.04 -7.38
N PRO A 119 47.77 -26.89 -8.15
CA PRO A 119 47.47 -28.33 -8.20
C PRO A 119 48.48 -29.27 -7.51
N ALA A 120 48.03 -30.51 -7.31
CA ALA A 120 48.79 -31.78 -7.28
C ALA A 120 49.94 -31.97 -6.27
N ILE A 121 49.68 -32.85 -5.28
CA ILE A 121 50.52 -34.01 -4.94
C ILE A 121 49.59 -35.23 -4.91
#